data_AF-A0A4Z2EU54-F1
#
_entry.id   AF-A0A4Z2EU54-F1
#
_cell.length_a   1.000
_cell.length_b   1.000
_cell.length_c   1.000
_cell.angle_alpha   90.00
_cell.angle_beta   90.00
_cell.angle_gamma   90.00
#
_symmetry.space_group_name_H-M   'P 1'
#
loop_
_entity.id
_entity.type
_entity.pdbx_description
1 polymer ?
#
loop_
_entity_poly.entity_id
_entity_poly.type
_entity_poly.pdbx_seq_one_letter_code
_entity_poly.pdbx_strand_id
1 'polypeptide(L)'
;MTSSGKRLSSKKVARNLLQNSSMTLDTMSDLTRDILQLADNDITDKVLLLERRVAELEKESESSGEQHARLRQENLHLVHRANALEEQLKETELQADEQLQQETRRHKEALIKLERERGLELENLQARLQQLDEESGELRSCVPCLRANIERLEEEKRKLQDETELMADRLQEETESRRKMADKLSHERHQSQKEKECTQELIEDLRKQLEHLQLYKLEAEAKRGRTPGAGLQEYHTRTREAELEQEIRRLKQDNRSLKEQNDELNGQIINLSIQGAKSLMAASFSDSLAAEISNVSRVELMEAVHKHEEVNFRLQDYIDKIIVAIMECNPSMLEVK
;
A
#
# COMPACT_ATOMS: atom_id res chain seq x y z
N MET A 1 173.00 50.87 -75.09
CA MET A 1 172.62 51.15 -76.48
C MET A 1 171.26 50.51 -76.76
N THR A 2 170.30 51.32 -77.22
CA THR A 2 169.30 51.02 -78.26
C THR A 2 168.63 49.64 -78.31
N SER A 3 167.30 49.64 -78.11
CA SER A 3 166.24 49.05 -78.96
C SER A 3 166.45 47.65 -79.57
N SER A 4 165.50 46.73 -79.28
CA SER A 4 164.88 45.89 -80.31
C SER A 4 163.58 45.24 -79.79
N GLY A 5 162.44 45.71 -80.30
CA GLY A 5 161.16 45.04 -80.16
C GLY A 5 161.22 43.66 -80.83
N LYS A 6 160.95 42.60 -80.06
CA LYS A 6 160.67 41.27 -80.60
C LYS A 6 159.17 41.18 -80.84
N ARG A 7 158.78 41.37 -82.11
CA ARG A 7 157.46 40.98 -82.64
C ARG A 7 157.15 39.55 -82.18
N LEU A 8 156.11 39.40 -81.36
CA LEU A 8 155.53 38.11 -81.02
C LEU A 8 155.05 37.45 -82.32
N SER A 9 155.59 36.27 -82.61
CA SER A 9 155.23 35.49 -83.81
C SER A 9 153.73 35.23 -83.83
N SER A 10 153.11 35.38 -85.01
CA SER A 10 151.68 35.19 -85.28
C SER A 10 151.16 33.82 -84.76
N LYS A 11 152.02 32.80 -84.69
CA LYS A 11 151.71 31.49 -84.08
C LYS A 11 151.44 31.54 -82.56
N LYS A 12 151.99 32.51 -81.83
CA LYS A 12 151.85 32.61 -80.36
C LYS A 12 150.59 33.40 -79.96
N VAL A 13 150.20 34.41 -80.75
CA VAL A 13 148.93 35.15 -80.59
C VAL A 13 147.75 34.27 -81.00
N ALA A 14 147.87 33.50 -82.08
CA ALA A 14 146.86 32.53 -82.49
C ALA A 14 146.63 31.43 -81.43
N ARG A 15 147.69 30.96 -80.74
CA ARG A 15 147.55 30.01 -79.63
C ARG A 15 146.85 30.62 -78.42
N ASN A 16 147.18 31.84 -78.00
CA ASN A 16 146.47 32.49 -76.88
C ASN A 16 145.01 32.80 -77.21
N LEU A 17 144.68 33.15 -78.45
CA LEU A 17 143.29 33.36 -78.88
C LEU A 17 142.51 32.04 -78.97
N LEU A 18 143.11 30.97 -79.47
CA LEU A 18 142.50 29.64 -79.49
C LEU A 18 142.33 29.06 -78.09
N GLN A 19 143.29 29.31 -77.18
CA GLN A 19 143.22 28.83 -75.80
C GLN A 19 142.16 29.62 -74.99
N ASN A 20 142.03 30.93 -75.19
CA ASN A 20 140.94 31.70 -74.57
C ASN A 20 139.56 31.42 -75.21
N SER A 21 139.50 31.16 -76.52
CA SER A 21 138.25 30.79 -77.20
C SER A 21 137.79 29.37 -76.82
N SER A 22 138.73 28.43 -76.63
CA SER A 22 138.42 27.07 -76.14
C SER A 22 137.92 27.10 -74.70
N MET A 23 138.57 27.88 -73.82
CA MET A 23 138.12 28.00 -72.43
C MET A 23 136.76 28.72 -72.29
N THR A 24 136.40 29.62 -73.22
CA THR A 24 135.10 30.30 -73.24
C THR A 24 133.99 29.49 -73.90
N LEU A 25 134.31 28.67 -74.91
CA LEU A 25 133.35 27.72 -75.49
C LEU A 25 133.04 26.56 -74.54
N ASP A 26 134.06 26.00 -73.87
CA ASP A 26 133.88 24.93 -72.88
C ASP A 26 133.05 25.42 -71.71
N THR A 27 133.34 26.61 -71.15
CA THR A 27 132.54 27.19 -70.05
C THR A 27 131.11 27.55 -70.45
N MET A 28 130.87 28.04 -71.68
CA MET A 28 129.51 28.29 -72.18
C MET A 28 128.76 27.00 -72.48
N SER A 29 129.44 25.96 -72.98
CA SER A 29 128.85 24.64 -73.21
C SER A 29 128.53 23.92 -71.91
N ASP A 30 129.39 24.06 -70.89
CA ASP A 30 129.18 23.57 -69.54
C ASP A 30 128.01 24.31 -68.88
N LEU A 31 127.93 25.64 -69.01
CA LEU A 31 126.79 26.40 -68.48
C LEU A 31 125.47 26.01 -69.16
N THR A 32 125.46 25.78 -70.47
CA THR A 32 124.25 25.37 -71.21
C THR A 32 123.85 23.94 -70.86
N ARG A 33 124.83 23.04 -70.69
CA ARG A 33 124.62 21.68 -70.20
C ARG A 33 124.10 21.69 -68.77
N ASP A 34 124.63 22.55 -67.91
CA ASP A 34 124.19 22.71 -66.52
C ASP A 34 122.78 23.29 -66.46
N ILE A 35 122.40 24.23 -67.34
CA ILE A 35 121.02 24.74 -67.45
C ILE A 35 120.05 23.66 -67.91
N LEU A 36 120.41 22.87 -68.93
CA LEU A 36 119.61 21.74 -69.42
C LEU A 36 119.47 20.64 -68.37
N GLN A 37 120.55 20.32 -67.67
CA GLN A 37 120.58 19.33 -66.61
C GLN A 37 119.81 19.80 -65.37
N LEU A 38 119.85 21.10 -65.04
CA LEU A 38 118.99 21.72 -64.04
C LEU A 38 117.50 21.67 -64.44
N ALA A 39 117.19 21.89 -65.72
CA ALA A 39 115.82 21.79 -66.22
C ALA A 39 115.30 20.34 -66.23
N ASP A 40 116.12 19.36 -66.63
CA ASP A 40 115.78 17.94 -66.59
C ASP A 40 115.63 17.43 -65.15
N ASN A 41 116.48 17.90 -64.23
CA ASN A 41 116.35 17.62 -62.81
C ASN A 41 115.06 18.24 -62.23
N ASP A 42 114.73 19.49 -62.58
CA ASP A 42 113.47 20.15 -62.16
C ASP A 42 112.22 19.46 -62.74
N ILE A 43 112.28 18.97 -63.98
CA ILE A 43 111.21 18.16 -64.57
C ILE A 43 111.08 16.83 -63.85
N THR A 44 112.19 16.15 -63.56
CA THR A 44 112.19 14.87 -62.83
C THR A 44 111.64 15.05 -61.42
N ASP A 45 112.03 16.11 -60.71
CA ASP A 45 111.50 16.45 -59.38
C ASP A 45 110.00 16.77 -59.43
N LYS A 46 109.53 17.48 -60.47
CA LYS A 46 108.10 17.74 -60.70
C LYS A 46 107.31 16.47 -61.02
N VAL A 47 107.87 15.54 -61.79
CA VAL A 47 107.25 14.23 -62.08
C VAL A 47 107.17 13.39 -60.80
N LEU A 48 108.25 13.30 -60.01
CA LEU A 48 108.25 12.61 -58.72
C LEU A 48 107.25 13.23 -57.73
N LEU A 49 107.12 14.56 -57.71
CA LEU A 49 106.12 15.26 -56.92
C LEU A 49 104.69 14.91 -57.38
N LEU A 50 104.45 14.86 -58.69
CA LEU A 50 103.16 14.47 -59.26
C LEU A 50 102.83 13.00 -58.97
N GLU A 51 103.78 12.08 -59.12
CA GLU A 51 103.60 10.66 -58.79
C GLU A 51 103.26 10.48 -57.31
N ARG A 52 103.99 11.18 -56.42
CA ARG A 52 103.68 11.17 -54.99
C ARG A 52 102.28 11.73 -54.72
N ARG A 53 101.91 12.80 -55.42
CA ARG A 53 100.58 13.41 -55.28
C ARG A 53 99.47 12.50 -55.80
N VAL A 54 99.71 11.79 -56.89
CA VAL A 54 98.79 10.78 -57.43
C VAL A 54 98.64 9.63 -56.44
N ALA A 55 99.73 9.09 -55.90
CA ALA A 55 99.68 8.03 -54.90
C ALA A 55 98.96 8.46 -53.60
N GLU A 56 99.15 9.72 -53.16
CA GLU A 56 98.39 10.31 -52.05
C GLU A 56 96.89 10.40 -52.37
N LEU A 57 96.53 10.86 -53.57
CA LEU A 57 95.14 10.97 -54.01
C LEU A 57 94.48 9.59 -54.18
N GLU A 58 95.20 8.58 -54.66
CA GLU A 58 94.71 7.20 -54.75
C GLU A 58 94.42 6.65 -53.36
N LYS A 59 95.34 6.85 -52.40
CA LYS A 59 95.13 6.44 -51.00
C LYS A 59 93.98 7.21 -50.33
N GLU A 60 93.87 8.51 -50.58
CA GLU A 60 92.74 9.32 -50.10
C GLU A 60 91.42 8.83 -50.73
N SER A 61 91.42 8.48 -52.01
CA SER A 61 90.26 7.91 -52.72
C SER A 61 89.86 6.55 -52.16
N GLU A 62 90.82 5.65 -51.89
CA GLU A 62 90.56 4.34 -51.26
C GLU A 62 89.97 4.50 -49.84
N SER A 63 90.60 5.32 -49.00
CA SER A 63 90.10 5.58 -47.63
C SER A 63 88.74 6.27 -47.61
N SER A 64 88.48 7.19 -48.54
CA SER A 64 87.16 7.79 -48.75
C SER A 64 86.12 6.75 -49.18
N GLY A 65 86.48 5.84 -50.09
CA GLY A 65 85.64 4.72 -50.54
C GLY A 65 85.27 3.77 -49.39
N GLU A 66 86.23 3.40 -48.54
CA GLU A 66 85.98 2.60 -47.35
C GLU A 66 85.06 3.31 -46.36
N GLN A 67 85.30 4.61 -46.10
CA GLN A 67 84.45 5.41 -45.22
C GLN A 67 83.01 5.50 -45.76
N HIS A 68 82.85 5.69 -47.07
CA HIS A 68 81.54 5.66 -47.72
C HIS A 68 80.86 4.29 -47.60
N ALA A 69 81.58 3.19 -47.74
CA ALA A 69 81.03 1.85 -47.57
C ALA A 69 80.55 1.62 -46.13
N ARG A 70 81.36 2.02 -45.13
CA ARG A 70 80.99 1.93 -43.71
C ARG A 70 79.75 2.77 -43.38
N LEU A 71 79.72 4.02 -43.83
CA LEU A 71 78.57 4.90 -43.63
C LEU A 71 77.30 4.35 -44.31
N ARG A 72 77.42 3.75 -45.52
CA ARG A 72 76.27 3.08 -46.16
C ARG A 72 75.77 1.90 -45.34
N GLN A 73 76.67 1.08 -44.79
CA GLN A 73 76.28 -0.06 -43.96
C GLN A 73 75.62 0.40 -42.65
N GLU A 74 76.17 1.42 -41.98
CA GLU A 74 75.60 2.00 -40.77
C GLU A 74 74.23 2.63 -41.06
N ASN A 75 74.11 3.38 -42.15
CA ASN A 75 72.83 3.98 -42.57
C ASN A 75 71.78 2.88 -42.83
N LEU A 76 72.15 1.79 -43.49
CA LEU A 76 71.25 0.65 -43.70
C LEU A 76 70.78 0.04 -42.37
N HIS A 77 71.67 -0.15 -41.40
CA HIS A 77 71.29 -0.64 -40.06
C HIS A 77 70.36 0.32 -39.33
N LEU A 78 70.63 1.62 -39.41
CA LEU A 78 69.77 2.65 -38.80
C LEU A 78 68.39 2.67 -39.44
N VAL A 79 68.28 2.50 -40.77
CA VAL A 79 67.00 2.40 -41.48
C VAL A 79 66.23 1.16 -41.02
N HIS A 80 66.87 -0.01 -40.97
CA HIS A 80 66.21 -1.23 -40.46
C HIS A 80 65.74 -1.08 -39.01
N ARG A 81 66.57 -0.46 -38.16
CA ARG A 81 66.20 -0.19 -36.76
C ARG A 81 65.05 0.81 -36.65
N ALA A 82 65.04 1.88 -37.46
CA ALA A 82 63.96 2.84 -37.50
C ALA A 82 62.64 2.18 -37.92
N ASN A 83 62.66 1.38 -39.00
CA ASN A 83 61.49 0.65 -39.48
C ASN A 83 60.95 -0.32 -38.42
N ALA A 84 61.82 -1.06 -37.72
CA ALA A 84 61.41 -1.96 -36.65
C ALA A 84 60.75 -1.22 -35.47
N LEU A 85 61.28 -0.05 -35.10
CA LEU A 85 60.67 0.79 -34.06
C LEU A 85 59.34 1.39 -34.51
N GLU A 86 59.20 1.78 -35.78
CA GLU A 86 57.93 2.25 -36.34
C GLU A 86 56.86 1.15 -36.37
N GLU A 87 57.24 -0.09 -36.70
CA GLU A 87 56.33 -1.24 -36.64
C GLU A 87 55.89 -1.53 -35.20
N GLN A 88 56.83 -1.53 -34.25
CA GLN A 88 56.51 -1.68 -32.83
C GLN A 88 55.58 -0.56 -32.33
N LEU A 89 55.85 0.69 -32.72
CA LEU A 89 54.98 1.81 -32.34
C LEU A 89 53.56 1.60 -32.88
N LYS A 90 53.41 1.29 -34.17
CA LYS A 90 52.10 1.01 -34.79
C LYS A 90 51.38 -0.14 -34.12
N GLU A 91 52.09 -1.22 -33.76
CA GLU A 91 51.50 -2.35 -33.06
C GLU A 91 51.02 -1.94 -31.65
N THR A 92 51.80 -1.16 -30.92
CA THR A 92 51.39 -0.66 -29.59
C THR A 92 50.22 0.32 -29.67
N GLU A 93 50.17 1.17 -30.68
CA GLU A 93 49.05 2.10 -30.93
C GLU A 93 47.77 1.31 -31.23
N LEU A 94 47.86 0.28 -32.09
CA LEU A 94 46.73 -0.58 -32.42
C LEU A 94 46.22 -1.35 -31.19
N GLN A 95 47.13 -1.93 -30.39
CA GLN A 95 46.76 -2.62 -29.15
C GLN A 95 46.10 -1.67 -28.13
N ALA A 96 46.60 -0.44 -27.99
CA ALA A 96 46.01 0.56 -27.10
C ALA A 96 44.61 0.97 -27.57
N ASP A 97 44.42 1.17 -28.88
CA ASP A 97 43.12 1.49 -29.47
C ASP A 97 42.10 0.35 -29.28
N GLU A 98 42.52 -0.91 -29.48
CA GLU A 98 41.66 -2.07 -29.25
C GLU A 98 41.22 -2.19 -27.79
N GLN A 99 42.15 -1.98 -26.84
CA GLN A 99 41.85 -1.97 -25.41
C GLN A 99 40.88 -0.84 -25.05
N LEU A 100 41.12 0.37 -25.56
CA LEU A 100 40.25 1.52 -25.32
C LEU A 100 38.82 1.26 -25.86
N GLN A 101 38.71 0.67 -27.06
CA GLN A 101 37.42 0.29 -27.63
C GLN A 101 36.71 -0.77 -26.78
N GLN A 102 37.45 -1.78 -26.29
CA GLN A 102 36.88 -2.82 -25.45
C GLN A 102 36.36 -2.26 -24.12
N GLU A 103 37.15 -1.43 -23.44
CA GLU A 103 36.73 -0.79 -22.19
C GLU A 103 35.56 0.18 -22.41
N THR A 104 35.56 0.93 -23.51
CA THR A 104 34.43 1.79 -23.88
C THR A 104 33.15 0.98 -24.09
N ARG A 105 33.24 -0.19 -24.73
CA ARG A 105 32.08 -1.09 -24.90
C ARG A 105 31.60 -1.63 -23.55
N ARG A 106 32.51 -2.12 -22.70
CA ARG A 106 32.19 -2.61 -21.35
C ARG A 106 31.52 -1.54 -20.48
N HIS A 107 32.04 -0.32 -20.48
CA HIS A 107 31.45 0.79 -19.73
C HIS A 107 30.06 1.16 -20.25
N LYS A 108 29.86 1.22 -21.57
CA LYS A 108 28.53 1.48 -22.15
C LYS A 108 27.52 0.40 -21.77
N GLU A 109 27.90 -0.87 -21.83
CA GLU A 109 27.03 -1.99 -21.42
C GLU A 109 26.69 -1.94 -19.92
N ALA A 110 27.66 -1.62 -19.07
CA ALA A 110 27.44 -1.47 -17.63
C ALA A 110 26.49 -0.31 -17.31
N LEU A 111 26.64 0.84 -17.99
CA LEU A 111 25.76 1.98 -17.85
C LEU A 111 24.32 1.63 -18.26
N ILE A 112 24.12 0.98 -19.40
CA ILE A 112 22.79 0.57 -19.87
C ILE A 112 22.13 -0.40 -18.87
N LYS A 113 22.89 -1.34 -18.30
CA LYS A 113 22.37 -2.25 -17.27
C LYS A 113 21.92 -1.49 -16.03
N LEU A 114 22.77 -0.59 -15.52
CA LEU A 114 22.46 0.23 -14.35
C LEU A 114 21.24 1.14 -14.58
N GLU A 115 21.12 1.75 -15.77
CA GLU A 115 19.96 2.57 -16.12
C GLU A 115 18.67 1.75 -16.16
N ARG A 116 18.72 0.53 -16.68
CA ARG A 116 17.56 -0.39 -16.68
C ARG A 116 17.20 -0.83 -15.27
N GLU A 117 18.18 -1.23 -14.45
CA GLU A 117 17.96 -1.62 -13.05
C GLU A 117 17.31 -0.48 -12.26
N ARG A 118 17.84 0.74 -12.40
CA ARG A 118 17.23 1.94 -11.80
C ARG A 118 15.83 2.22 -12.30
N GLY A 119 15.57 2.04 -13.60
CA GLY A 119 14.24 2.17 -14.18
C GLY A 119 13.24 1.22 -13.53
N LEU A 120 13.60 -0.06 -13.40
CA LEU A 120 12.78 -1.08 -12.75
C LEU A 120 12.56 -0.79 -11.26
N GLU A 121 13.59 -0.31 -10.54
CA GLU A 121 13.46 0.10 -9.14
C GLU A 121 12.49 1.28 -8.99
N LEU A 122 12.57 2.28 -9.88
CA LEU A 122 11.65 3.41 -9.89
C LEU A 122 10.21 2.99 -10.17
N GLU A 123 9.99 2.14 -11.17
CA GLU A 123 8.66 1.59 -11.50
C GLU A 123 8.07 0.81 -10.31
N ASN A 124 8.88 -0.03 -9.64
CA ASN A 124 8.45 -0.79 -8.46
C ASN A 124 8.07 0.14 -7.29
N LEU A 125 8.88 1.18 -7.03
CA LEU A 125 8.59 2.15 -5.99
C LEU A 125 7.33 2.98 -6.31
N GLN A 126 7.14 3.36 -7.57
CA GLN A 126 5.94 4.07 -8.02
C GLN A 126 4.68 3.21 -7.86
N ALA A 127 4.72 1.93 -8.27
CA ALA A 127 3.60 1.01 -8.09
C ALA A 127 3.25 0.84 -6.61
N ARG A 128 4.26 0.69 -5.74
CA ARG A 128 4.03 0.58 -4.29
C ARG A 128 3.46 1.86 -3.68
N LEU A 129 3.89 3.02 -4.16
CA LEU A 129 3.35 4.31 -3.73
C LEU A 129 1.88 4.45 -4.13
N GLN A 130 1.52 4.10 -5.37
CA GLN A 130 0.14 4.09 -5.84
C GLN A 130 -0.75 3.18 -5.00
N GLN A 131 -0.30 1.95 -4.70
CA GLN A 131 -1.04 1.04 -3.83
C GLN A 131 -1.29 1.63 -2.43
N LEU A 132 -0.27 2.24 -1.83
CA LEU A 132 -0.41 2.88 -0.52
C LEU A 132 -1.35 4.09 -0.56
N ASP A 133 -1.34 4.87 -1.64
CA ASP A 133 -2.26 6.00 -1.82
C ASP A 133 -3.71 5.54 -2.01
N GLU A 134 -3.92 4.44 -2.74
CA GLU A 134 -5.23 3.79 -2.89
C GLU A 134 -5.75 3.29 -1.53
N GLU A 135 -4.95 2.50 -0.80
CA GLU A 135 -5.30 2.04 0.56
C GLU A 135 -5.57 3.21 1.51
N SER A 136 -4.76 4.27 1.45
CA SER A 136 -4.97 5.48 2.24
C SER A 136 -6.29 6.17 1.87
N GLY A 137 -6.61 6.24 0.58
CA GLY A 137 -7.86 6.78 0.06
C GLY A 137 -9.08 5.99 0.56
N GLU A 138 -9.02 4.67 0.48
CA GLU A 138 -10.06 3.77 0.99
C GLU A 138 -10.28 3.97 2.49
N LEU A 139 -9.21 3.95 3.29
CA LEU A 139 -9.30 4.19 4.73
C LEU A 139 -9.88 5.57 5.04
N ARG A 140 -9.46 6.62 4.34
CA ARG A 140 -10.02 7.97 4.50
C ARG A 140 -11.52 8.02 4.18
N SER A 141 -11.98 7.23 3.21
CA SER A 141 -13.41 7.15 2.85
C SER A 141 -14.24 6.36 3.87
N CYS A 142 -13.67 5.33 4.49
CA CYS A 142 -14.34 4.51 5.51
C CYS A 142 -14.53 5.24 6.84
N VAL A 143 -13.58 6.11 7.22
CA VAL A 143 -13.60 6.81 8.52
C VAL A 143 -14.88 7.63 8.74
N PRO A 144 -15.35 8.49 7.82
CA PRO A 144 -16.61 9.22 7.97
C PRO A 144 -17.82 8.31 8.14
N CYS A 145 -17.92 7.23 7.35
CA CYS A 145 -19.02 6.27 7.44
C CYS A 145 -19.07 5.58 8.80
N LEU A 146 -17.91 5.17 9.33
CA LEU A 146 -17.80 4.57 10.65
C LEU A 146 -18.13 5.59 11.76
N ARG A 147 -17.69 6.85 11.64
CA ARG A 147 -18.05 7.91 12.59
C ARG A 147 -19.55 8.15 12.64
N ALA A 148 -20.20 8.28 11.48
CA ALA A 148 -21.65 8.44 11.39
C ALA A 148 -22.41 7.24 12.01
N ASN A 149 -21.91 6.02 11.81
CA ASN A 149 -22.48 4.83 12.43
C ASN A 149 -22.32 4.85 13.96
N ILE A 150 -21.17 5.29 14.48
CA ILE A 150 -20.95 5.44 15.93
C ILE A 150 -21.92 6.48 16.49
N GLU A 151 -22.04 7.65 15.87
CA GLU A 151 -22.95 8.71 16.30
C GLU A 151 -24.41 8.21 16.35
N ARG A 152 -24.88 7.51 15.31
CA ARG A 152 -26.22 6.92 15.28
C ARG A 152 -26.43 5.90 16.41
N LEU A 153 -25.47 5.01 16.63
CA LEU A 153 -25.56 4.01 17.71
C LEU A 153 -25.52 4.66 19.10
N GLU A 154 -24.77 5.74 19.27
CA GLU A 154 -24.76 6.52 20.51
C GLU A 154 -26.12 7.20 20.76
N GLU A 155 -26.77 7.73 19.72
CA GLU A 155 -28.13 8.27 19.83
C GLU A 155 -29.16 7.19 20.18
N GLU A 156 -29.12 6.04 19.52
CA GLU A 156 -29.99 4.90 19.83
C GLU A 156 -29.80 4.41 21.26
N LYS A 157 -28.54 4.31 21.71
CA LYS A 157 -28.22 3.97 23.09
C LYS A 157 -28.82 4.97 24.08
N ARG A 158 -28.68 6.28 23.83
CA ARG A 158 -29.28 7.32 24.70
C ARG A 158 -30.80 7.19 24.76
N LYS A 159 -31.46 7.02 23.61
CA LYS A 159 -32.93 6.83 23.56
C LYS A 159 -33.38 5.61 24.37
N LEU A 160 -32.69 4.47 24.22
CA LEU A 160 -33.00 3.27 24.98
C LEU A 160 -32.72 3.42 26.48
N GLN A 161 -31.69 4.19 26.85
CA GLN A 161 -31.42 4.51 28.25
C GLN A 161 -32.56 5.35 28.83
N ASP A 162 -32.98 6.42 28.16
CA ASP A 162 -34.09 7.27 28.58
C ASP A 162 -35.39 6.46 28.71
N GLU A 163 -35.70 5.58 27.75
CA GLU A 163 -36.87 4.69 27.80
C GLU A 163 -36.80 3.71 28.98
N THR A 164 -35.61 3.17 29.28
CA THR A 164 -35.41 2.26 30.40
C THR A 164 -35.62 2.97 31.74
N GLU A 165 -35.10 4.20 31.88
CA GLU A 165 -35.29 5.04 33.06
C GLU A 165 -36.79 5.35 33.27
N LEU A 166 -37.49 5.76 32.21
CA LEU A 166 -38.94 6.00 32.26
C LEU A 166 -39.74 4.75 32.68
N MET A 167 -39.37 3.58 32.18
CA MET A 167 -40.04 2.32 32.57
C MET A 167 -39.70 1.92 34.01
N ALA A 168 -38.48 2.19 34.48
CA ALA A 168 -38.07 1.95 35.85
C ALA A 168 -38.87 2.83 36.83
N ASP A 169 -39.04 4.12 36.51
CA ASP A 169 -39.84 5.05 37.30
C ASP A 169 -41.31 4.61 37.38
N ARG A 170 -41.92 4.26 36.25
CA ARG A 170 -43.30 3.73 36.21
C ARG A 170 -43.45 2.45 37.02
N LEU A 171 -42.48 1.54 36.92
CA LEU A 171 -42.49 0.32 37.72
C LEU A 171 -42.40 0.64 39.21
N GLN A 172 -41.54 1.59 39.60
CA GLN A 172 -41.43 2.03 40.98
C GLN A 172 -42.76 2.60 41.48
N GLU A 173 -43.40 3.51 40.74
CA GLU A 173 -44.70 4.06 41.09
C GLU A 173 -45.77 2.98 41.29
N GLU A 174 -45.84 2.00 40.39
CA GLU A 174 -46.77 0.86 40.52
C GLU A 174 -46.44 -0.03 41.71
N THR A 175 -45.17 -0.30 41.99
CA THR A 175 -44.77 -1.07 43.18
C THR A 175 -45.13 -0.35 44.48
N GLU A 176 -44.97 0.97 44.54
CA GLU A 176 -45.37 1.80 45.68
C GLU A 176 -46.89 1.84 45.84
N SER A 177 -47.63 1.97 44.74
CA SER A 177 -49.10 1.91 44.71
C SER A 177 -49.60 0.57 45.25
N ARG A 178 -49.05 -0.54 44.74
CA ARG A 178 -49.37 -1.90 45.20
C ARG A 178 -49.06 -2.08 46.68
N ARG A 179 -47.93 -1.54 47.17
CA ARG A 179 -47.56 -1.59 48.59
C ARG A 179 -48.60 -0.84 49.44
N LYS A 180 -48.98 0.37 49.06
CA LYS A 180 -50.04 1.15 49.76
C LYS A 180 -51.36 0.40 49.80
N MET A 181 -51.75 -0.27 48.71
CA MET A 181 -52.98 -1.08 48.66
C MET A 181 -52.88 -2.33 49.55
N ALA A 182 -51.73 -3.00 49.57
CA ALA A 182 -51.49 -4.14 50.47
C ALA A 182 -51.57 -3.73 51.94
N ASP A 183 -51.01 -2.57 52.30
CA ASP A 183 -51.06 -2.03 53.66
C ASP A 183 -52.51 -1.71 54.08
N LYS A 184 -53.31 -1.11 53.18
CA LYS A 184 -54.75 -0.87 53.41
C LYS A 184 -55.53 -2.17 53.64
N LEU A 185 -55.33 -3.16 52.78
CA LEU A 185 -55.99 -4.48 52.92
C LEU A 185 -55.60 -5.17 54.23
N SER A 186 -54.34 -5.04 54.66
CA SER A 186 -53.88 -5.55 55.95
C SER A 186 -54.60 -4.85 57.12
N HIS A 187 -54.74 -3.53 57.06
CA HIS A 187 -55.46 -2.74 58.06
C HIS A 187 -56.95 -3.12 58.15
N GLU A 188 -57.64 -3.21 57.01
CA GLU A 188 -59.05 -3.63 56.94
C GLU A 188 -59.26 -5.04 57.50
N ARG A 189 -58.36 -5.98 57.17
CA ARG A 189 -58.39 -7.34 57.74
C ARG A 189 -58.26 -7.32 59.26
N HIS A 190 -57.33 -6.52 59.79
CA HIS A 190 -57.14 -6.39 61.23
C HIS A 190 -58.34 -5.74 61.93
N GLN A 191 -58.94 -4.70 61.33
CA GLN A 191 -60.14 -4.06 61.84
C GLN A 191 -61.33 -5.02 61.83
N SER A 192 -61.57 -5.72 60.72
CA SER A 192 -62.63 -6.73 60.64
C SER A 192 -62.42 -7.86 61.65
N GLN A 193 -61.18 -8.26 61.91
CA GLN A 193 -60.87 -9.25 62.94
C GLN A 193 -61.21 -8.75 64.35
N LYS A 194 -60.86 -7.50 64.68
CA LYS A 194 -61.25 -6.86 65.95
C LYS A 194 -62.76 -6.76 66.12
N GLU A 195 -63.48 -6.36 65.07
CA GLU A 195 -64.95 -6.31 65.09
C GLU A 195 -65.55 -7.70 65.33
N LYS A 196 -65.00 -8.74 64.68
CA LYS A 196 -65.40 -10.13 64.94
C LYS A 196 -65.18 -10.52 66.40
N GLU A 197 -64.03 -10.19 66.99
CA GLU A 197 -63.74 -10.45 68.40
C GLU A 197 -64.74 -9.73 69.33
N CYS A 198 -65.00 -8.44 69.13
CA CYS A 198 -65.99 -7.70 69.92
C CYS A 198 -67.42 -8.27 69.77
N THR A 199 -67.81 -8.67 68.54
CA THR A 199 -69.12 -9.30 68.32
C THR A 199 -69.22 -10.67 69.00
N GLN A 200 -68.12 -11.43 69.04
CA GLN A 200 -68.04 -12.70 69.76
C GLN A 200 -68.16 -12.50 71.27
N GLU A 201 -67.47 -11.51 71.85
CA GLU A 201 -67.60 -11.15 73.27
C GLU A 201 -69.06 -10.80 73.63
N LEU A 202 -69.72 -9.98 72.81
CA LEU A 202 -71.13 -9.66 73.00
C LEU A 202 -72.04 -10.90 72.92
N ILE A 203 -71.77 -11.81 71.98
CA ILE A 203 -72.49 -13.08 71.87
C ILE A 203 -72.29 -13.92 73.13
N GLU A 204 -71.08 -13.98 73.69
CA GLU A 204 -70.79 -14.71 74.92
C GLU A 204 -71.52 -14.11 76.13
N ASP A 205 -71.58 -12.78 76.24
CA ASP A 205 -72.32 -12.11 77.31
C ASP A 205 -73.82 -12.34 77.21
N LEU A 206 -74.39 -12.26 76.00
CA LEU A 206 -75.79 -12.60 75.76
C LEU A 206 -76.07 -14.07 76.06
N ARG A 207 -75.15 -15.00 75.73
CA ARG A 207 -75.27 -16.42 76.09
C ARG A 207 -75.31 -16.62 77.60
N LYS A 208 -74.43 -15.96 78.37
CA LYS A 208 -74.45 -16.01 79.85
C LYS A 208 -75.76 -15.46 80.41
N GLN A 209 -76.26 -14.33 79.88
CA GLN A 209 -77.55 -13.77 80.29
C GLN A 209 -78.72 -14.71 79.98
N LEU A 210 -78.73 -15.35 78.81
CA LEU A 210 -79.72 -16.34 78.44
C LEU A 210 -79.68 -17.55 79.38
N GLU A 211 -78.48 -18.06 79.71
CA GLU A 211 -78.30 -19.15 80.67
C GLU A 211 -78.84 -18.76 82.06
N HIS A 212 -78.51 -17.56 82.56
CA HIS A 212 -79.06 -17.06 83.83
C HIS A 212 -80.60 -16.96 83.82
N LEU A 213 -81.19 -16.44 82.73
CA LEU A 213 -82.63 -16.36 82.58
C LEU A 213 -83.29 -17.75 82.51
N GLN A 214 -82.65 -18.71 81.84
CA GLN A 214 -83.12 -20.09 81.80
C GLN A 214 -83.11 -20.74 83.19
N LEU A 215 -82.04 -20.57 83.96
CA LEU A 215 -81.94 -21.03 85.35
C LEU A 215 -83.02 -20.38 86.22
N TYR A 216 -83.21 -19.06 86.12
CA TYR A 216 -84.26 -18.35 86.85
C TYR A 216 -85.67 -18.85 86.49
N LYS A 217 -85.93 -19.11 85.20
CA LYS A 217 -87.20 -19.67 84.73
C LYS A 217 -87.42 -21.08 85.29
N LEU A 218 -86.41 -21.94 85.29
CA LEU A 218 -86.48 -23.27 85.89
C LEU A 218 -86.74 -23.21 87.40
N GLU A 219 -86.09 -22.29 88.13
CA GLU A 219 -86.38 -22.05 89.55
C GLU A 219 -87.80 -21.55 89.79
N ALA A 220 -88.32 -20.66 88.92
CA ALA A 220 -89.69 -20.16 88.99
C ALA A 220 -90.72 -21.25 88.68
N GLU A 221 -90.46 -22.10 87.68
CA GLU A 221 -91.29 -23.24 87.32
C GLU A 221 -91.24 -24.35 88.39
N ALA A 222 -90.09 -24.58 89.01
CA ALA A 222 -89.94 -25.48 90.17
C ALA A 222 -90.80 -25.02 91.36
N LYS A 223 -91.03 -23.71 91.51
CA LYS A 223 -91.91 -23.12 92.53
C LYS A 223 -93.40 -23.10 92.13
N ARG A 224 -93.75 -23.30 90.85
CA ARG A 224 -95.14 -23.17 90.35
C ARG A 224 -95.78 -24.43 89.76
N GLY A 225 -95.05 -25.54 89.59
CA GLY A 225 -95.62 -26.78 89.06
C GLY A 225 -95.89 -26.71 87.55
N ARG A 226 -95.50 -27.77 86.82
CA ARG A 226 -95.55 -27.83 85.35
C ARG A 226 -96.98 -27.75 84.81
N THR A 227 -97.22 -26.88 83.83
CA THR A 227 -98.46 -26.85 83.04
C THR A 227 -98.31 -27.70 81.76
N PRO A 228 -99.26 -28.61 81.44
CA PRO A 228 -99.20 -29.45 80.25
C PRO A 228 -100.01 -28.80 79.11
N GLY A 229 -99.32 -28.22 78.13
CA GLY A 229 -99.96 -27.62 76.94
C GLY A 229 -99.15 -27.61 75.65
N ALA A 230 -97.92 -28.13 75.63
CA ALA A 230 -96.98 -27.92 74.52
C ALA A 230 -97.16 -28.87 73.30
N GLY A 231 -97.88 -30.00 73.45
CA GLY A 231 -97.81 -31.10 72.48
C GLY A 231 -98.42 -30.82 71.08
N LEU A 232 -99.45 -29.98 70.97
CA LEU A 232 -100.11 -29.71 69.68
C LEU A 232 -99.37 -28.67 68.83
N GLN A 233 -98.69 -27.71 69.47
CA GLN A 233 -97.87 -26.71 68.79
C GLN A 233 -96.52 -27.29 68.35
N GLU A 234 -95.98 -28.25 69.13
CA GLU A 234 -94.78 -29.03 68.78
C GLU A 234 -94.99 -29.90 67.52
N TYR A 235 -96.19 -30.42 67.29
CA TYR A 235 -96.45 -31.23 66.09
C TYR A 235 -96.45 -30.37 64.81
N HIS A 236 -97.16 -29.23 64.82
CA HIS A 236 -97.17 -28.31 63.67
C HIS A 236 -95.79 -27.70 63.37
N THR A 237 -94.98 -27.45 64.39
CA THR A 237 -93.59 -26.98 64.19
C THR A 237 -92.71 -28.08 63.60
N ARG A 238 -92.82 -29.33 64.06
CA ARG A 238 -92.06 -30.46 63.48
C ARG A 238 -92.40 -30.74 62.02
N THR A 239 -93.66 -30.61 61.61
CA THR A 239 -94.03 -30.78 60.19
C THR A 239 -93.44 -29.68 59.32
N ARG A 240 -93.51 -28.41 59.77
CA ARG A 240 -92.92 -27.25 59.08
C ARG A 240 -91.39 -27.35 59.01
N GLU A 241 -90.76 -27.84 60.06
CA GLU A 241 -89.31 -28.07 60.13
C GLU A 241 -88.87 -29.16 59.14
N ALA A 242 -89.61 -30.28 59.06
CA ALA A 242 -89.33 -31.33 58.09
C ALA A 242 -89.45 -30.86 56.63
N GLU A 243 -90.44 -30.01 56.32
CA GLU A 243 -90.60 -29.39 54.99
C GLU A 243 -89.41 -28.47 54.65
N LEU A 244 -89.00 -27.61 55.59
CA LEU A 244 -87.86 -26.72 55.42
C LEU A 244 -86.54 -27.49 55.30
N GLU A 245 -86.36 -28.57 56.05
CA GLU A 245 -85.20 -29.45 55.92
C GLU A 245 -85.14 -30.11 54.54
N GLN A 246 -86.28 -30.55 54.02
CA GLN A 246 -86.36 -31.14 52.68
C GLN A 246 -86.03 -30.08 51.60
N GLU A 247 -86.51 -28.85 51.77
CA GLU A 247 -86.19 -27.72 50.88
C GLU A 247 -84.70 -27.37 50.93
N ILE A 248 -84.09 -27.33 52.12
CA ILE A 248 -82.64 -27.10 52.29
C ILE A 248 -81.82 -28.22 51.63
N ARG A 249 -82.24 -29.49 51.78
CA ARG A 249 -81.55 -30.62 51.13
C ARG A 249 -81.62 -30.51 49.62
N ARG A 250 -82.79 -30.14 49.06
CA ARG A 250 -82.97 -29.89 47.63
C ARG A 250 -82.10 -28.72 47.15
N LEU A 251 -82.16 -27.57 47.82
CA LEU A 251 -81.35 -26.40 47.46
C LEU A 251 -79.84 -26.67 47.55
N LYS A 252 -79.38 -27.48 48.51
CA LYS A 252 -77.98 -27.92 48.61
C LYS A 252 -77.60 -28.88 47.49
N GLN A 253 -78.52 -29.70 46.99
CA GLN A 253 -78.28 -30.57 45.84
C GLN A 253 -78.21 -29.74 44.56
N ASP A 254 -79.16 -28.83 44.34
CA ASP A 254 -79.19 -27.93 43.18
C ASP A 254 -77.95 -27.03 43.13
N ASN A 255 -77.52 -26.48 44.27
CA ASN A 255 -76.26 -25.72 44.33
C ASN A 255 -75.02 -26.54 44.00
N ARG A 256 -74.98 -27.82 44.40
CA ARG A 256 -73.87 -28.71 44.03
C ARG A 256 -73.86 -28.98 42.53
N SER A 257 -75.02 -29.28 41.95
CA SER A 257 -75.16 -29.48 40.51
C SER A 257 -74.78 -28.23 39.70
N LEU A 258 -75.22 -27.04 40.14
CA LEU A 258 -74.85 -25.77 39.50
C LEU A 258 -73.34 -25.49 39.59
N LYS A 259 -72.69 -25.84 40.71
CA LYS A 259 -71.23 -25.73 40.82
C LYS A 259 -70.52 -26.68 39.87
N GLU A 260 -70.95 -27.94 39.79
CA GLU A 260 -70.38 -28.92 38.86
C GLU A 260 -70.52 -28.45 37.40
N GLN A 261 -71.69 -27.92 37.01
CA GLN A 261 -71.90 -27.33 35.68
C GLN A 261 -71.03 -26.09 35.43
N ASN A 262 -70.84 -25.24 36.45
CA ASN A 262 -69.99 -24.07 36.33
C ASN A 262 -68.51 -24.47 36.15
N ASP A 263 -68.04 -25.45 36.91
CA ASP A 263 -66.69 -26.01 36.81
C ASP A 263 -66.47 -26.66 35.44
N GLU A 264 -67.47 -27.36 34.91
CA GLU A 264 -67.44 -27.95 33.56
C GLU A 264 -67.37 -26.87 32.47
N LEU A 265 -68.19 -25.81 32.56
CA LEU A 265 -68.16 -24.69 31.62
C LEU A 265 -66.82 -23.94 31.68
N ASN A 266 -66.27 -23.71 32.87
CA ASN A 266 -64.94 -23.12 33.04
C ASN A 266 -63.86 -24.02 32.39
N GLY A 267 -63.97 -25.34 32.54
CA GLY A 267 -63.10 -26.30 31.85
C GLY A 267 -63.21 -26.22 30.32
N GLN A 268 -64.43 -26.04 29.78
CA GLN A 268 -64.65 -25.85 28.34
C GLN A 268 -64.02 -24.55 27.83
N ILE A 269 -64.16 -23.44 28.56
CA ILE A 269 -63.54 -22.14 28.21
C ILE A 269 -62.02 -22.26 28.13
N ILE A 270 -61.40 -22.94 29.10
CA ILE A 270 -59.95 -23.17 29.11
C ILE A 270 -59.53 -24.02 27.91
N ASN A 271 -60.28 -25.09 27.61
CA ASN A 271 -59.98 -25.93 26.44
C ASN A 271 -60.08 -25.16 25.12
N LEU A 272 -61.11 -24.32 24.95
CA LEU A 272 -61.27 -23.48 23.78
C LEU A 272 -60.17 -22.42 23.67
N SER A 273 -59.75 -21.81 24.79
CA SER A 273 -58.65 -20.84 24.77
C SER A 273 -57.31 -21.49 24.39
N ILE A 274 -57.04 -22.69 24.89
CA ILE A 274 -55.84 -23.47 24.54
C ILE A 274 -55.89 -23.87 23.06
N GLN A 275 -57.03 -24.30 22.54
CA GLN A 275 -57.18 -24.61 21.11
C GLN A 275 -56.99 -23.35 20.25
N GLY A 276 -57.56 -22.21 20.64
CA GLY A 276 -57.33 -20.93 19.97
C GLY A 276 -55.86 -20.53 19.95
N ALA A 277 -55.17 -20.65 21.09
CA ALA A 277 -53.73 -20.39 21.20
C ALA A 277 -52.90 -21.38 20.35
N LYS A 278 -53.24 -22.67 20.36
CA LYS A 278 -52.60 -23.67 19.51
C LYS A 278 -52.81 -23.38 18.03
N SER A 279 -54.01 -22.94 17.63
CA SER A 279 -54.31 -22.59 16.24
C SER A 279 -53.55 -21.34 15.80
N LEU A 280 -53.38 -20.36 16.69
CA LEU A 280 -52.52 -19.18 16.45
C LEU A 280 -51.05 -19.55 16.32
N MET A 281 -50.55 -20.50 17.11
CA MET A 281 -49.16 -20.96 17.01
C MET A 281 -48.91 -21.93 15.85
N ALA A 282 -49.94 -22.67 15.41
CA ALA A 282 -49.87 -23.61 14.30
C ALA A 282 -50.12 -22.95 12.93
N ALA A 283 -50.69 -21.74 12.90
CA ALA A 283 -50.71 -20.91 11.71
C ALA A 283 -49.26 -20.57 11.33
N SER A 284 -48.78 -21.16 10.25
CA SER A 284 -47.42 -20.91 9.76
C SER A 284 -47.34 -19.46 9.25
N PHE A 285 -46.17 -18.82 9.40
CA PHE A 285 -45.89 -17.44 8.94
C PHE A 285 -46.21 -17.21 7.45
N SER A 286 -46.44 -18.26 6.67
CA SER A 286 -46.76 -18.19 5.23
C SER A 286 -48.11 -17.57 4.90
N ASP A 287 -49.07 -17.55 5.84
CA ASP A 287 -50.47 -17.18 5.53
C ASP A 287 -50.89 -15.84 6.18
N SER A 288 -49.94 -15.06 6.69
CA SER A 288 -50.18 -13.75 7.33
C SER A 288 -50.03 -12.60 6.33
N LEU A 289 -50.81 -11.53 6.51
CA LEU A 289 -50.70 -10.26 5.76
C LEU A 289 -49.26 -9.70 5.75
N ALA A 290 -48.45 -10.02 6.76
CA ALA A 290 -47.04 -9.66 6.83
C ALA A 290 -46.17 -10.39 5.77
N ALA A 291 -46.53 -11.63 5.41
CA ALA A 291 -45.84 -12.39 4.36
C ALA A 291 -46.16 -11.85 2.96
N GLU A 292 -47.39 -11.37 2.73
CA GLU A 292 -47.80 -10.76 1.47
C GLU A 292 -47.04 -9.43 1.20
N ILE A 293 -46.78 -8.65 2.26
CA ILE A 293 -45.93 -7.45 2.20
C ILE A 293 -44.45 -7.80 1.93
N SER A 294 -43.99 -8.96 2.40
CA SER A 294 -42.60 -9.42 2.19
C SER A 294 -42.34 -10.09 0.83
N ASN A 295 -43.40 -10.47 0.10
CA ASN A 295 -43.31 -11.14 -1.21
C ASN A 295 -43.02 -10.19 -2.38
N VAL A 296 -43.08 -8.86 -2.19
CA VAL A 296 -42.29 -7.95 -3.03
C VAL A 296 -40.90 -7.97 -2.44
N SER A 297 -40.04 -8.82 -2.98
CA SER A 297 -38.71 -8.99 -2.42
C SER A 297 -37.96 -7.67 -2.52
N ARG A 298 -37.22 -7.30 -1.47
CA ARG A 298 -36.24 -6.21 -1.51
C ARG A 298 -35.35 -6.32 -2.76
N VAL A 299 -35.11 -7.54 -3.22
CA VAL A 299 -34.37 -7.84 -4.45
C VAL A 299 -35.09 -7.32 -5.69
N GLU A 300 -36.36 -7.65 -5.90
CA GLU A 300 -37.14 -7.15 -7.05
C GLU A 300 -37.28 -5.63 -7.04
N LEU A 301 -37.44 -5.02 -5.85
CA LEU A 301 -37.51 -3.56 -5.73
C LEU A 301 -36.16 -2.90 -6.08
N MET A 302 -35.05 -3.47 -5.62
CA MET A 302 -33.70 -2.98 -5.95
C MET A 302 -33.37 -3.19 -7.42
N GLU A 303 -33.77 -4.31 -8.03
CA GLU A 303 -33.61 -4.55 -9.46
C GLU A 303 -34.41 -3.55 -10.30
N ALA A 304 -35.65 -3.25 -9.90
CA ALA A 304 -36.48 -2.26 -10.57
C ALA A 304 -35.86 -0.85 -10.48
N VAL A 305 -35.37 -0.45 -9.30
CA VAL A 305 -34.68 0.84 -9.09
C VAL A 305 -33.43 0.93 -9.96
N HIS A 306 -32.60 -0.12 -9.96
CA HIS A 306 -31.36 -0.12 -10.74
C HIS A 306 -31.62 -0.03 -12.24
N LYS A 307 -32.65 -0.72 -12.73
CA LYS A 307 -33.09 -0.63 -14.13
C LYS A 307 -33.61 0.76 -14.48
N HIS A 308 -34.29 1.44 -13.56
CA HIS A 308 -34.72 2.83 -13.75
C HIS A 308 -33.54 3.80 -13.77
N GLU A 309 -32.52 3.61 -12.93
CA GLU A 309 -31.29 4.41 -12.94
C GLU A 309 -30.52 4.27 -14.25
N GLU A 310 -30.40 3.04 -14.78
CA GLU A 310 -29.75 2.79 -16.07
C GLU A 310 -30.47 3.49 -17.23
N VAL A 311 -31.81 3.43 -17.25
CA VAL A 311 -32.62 4.13 -18.26
C VAL A 311 -32.45 5.65 -18.14
N ASN A 312 -32.42 6.20 -16.92
CA ASN A 312 -32.18 7.63 -16.70
C ASN A 312 -30.80 8.05 -17.18
N PHE A 313 -29.75 7.29 -16.89
CA PHE A 313 -28.40 7.59 -17.36
C PHE A 313 -28.33 7.62 -18.90
N ARG A 314 -28.99 6.66 -19.56
CA ARG A 314 -29.07 6.62 -21.03
C ARG A 314 -29.90 7.76 -21.61
N LEU A 315 -30.99 8.15 -20.95
CA LEU A 315 -31.78 9.31 -21.35
C LEU A 315 -30.99 10.60 -21.19
N GLN A 316 -30.19 10.73 -20.14
CA GLN A 316 -29.36 11.91 -19.90
C GLN A 316 -28.26 12.05 -20.96
N ASP A 317 -27.53 10.97 -21.27
CA ASP A 317 -26.56 10.96 -22.38
C ASP A 317 -27.22 11.26 -23.75
N TYR A 318 -28.43 10.77 -23.98
CA TYR A 318 -29.19 11.08 -25.19
C TYR A 318 -29.62 12.55 -25.26
N ILE A 319 -30.10 13.10 -24.14
CA ILE A 319 -30.46 14.52 -24.03
C ILE A 319 -29.22 15.39 -24.24
N ASP A 320 -28.08 15.06 -23.64
CA ASP A 320 -26.83 15.81 -23.79
C ASP A 320 -26.38 15.83 -25.26
N LYS A 321 -26.46 14.69 -25.95
CA LYS A 321 -26.18 14.61 -27.40
C LYS A 321 -27.13 15.48 -28.24
N ILE A 322 -28.42 15.50 -27.89
CA ILE A 322 -29.39 16.38 -28.56
C ILE A 322 -29.08 17.84 -28.27
N ILE A 323 -28.80 18.21 -27.02
CA ILE A 323 -28.49 19.59 -26.62
C ILE A 323 -27.27 20.09 -27.41
N VAL A 324 -26.20 19.30 -27.50
CA VAL A 324 -25.02 19.64 -28.30
C VAL A 324 -25.39 19.85 -29.78
N ALA A 325 -26.15 18.93 -30.37
CA ALA A 325 -26.58 19.04 -31.77
C ALA A 325 -27.47 20.29 -32.02
N ILE A 326 -28.35 20.64 -31.08
CA ILE A 326 -29.19 21.84 -31.17
C ILE A 326 -28.34 23.11 -31.03
N MET A 327 -27.37 23.13 -30.11
CA MET A 327 -26.43 24.23 -29.95
C MET A 327 -25.61 24.47 -31.23
N GLU A 328 -25.30 23.43 -31.99
CA GLU A 328 -24.57 23.54 -33.26
C GLU A 328 -25.44 23.97 -34.45
N CYS A 329 -26.72 23.58 -34.47
CA CYS A 329 -27.60 23.82 -35.64
C CYS A 329 -28.51 25.06 -35.50
N ASN A 330 -29.14 25.26 -34.33
CA ASN A 330 -30.04 26.37 -34.08
C ASN A 330 -30.28 26.59 -32.57
N PRO A 331 -29.45 27.43 -31.92
CA PRO A 331 -29.50 27.65 -30.46
C PRO A 331 -30.82 28.21 -29.92
N SER A 332 -31.60 28.92 -30.74
CA SER A 332 -32.86 29.56 -30.34
C SER A 332 -33.93 28.57 -29.86
N MET A 333 -33.80 27.29 -30.20
CA MET A 333 -34.67 26.20 -29.76
C MET A 333 -34.54 25.87 -28.26
N LEU A 334 -33.45 26.27 -27.60
CA LEU A 334 -33.22 26.04 -26.17
C LEU A 334 -33.69 27.20 -25.29
N GLU A 335 -34.25 28.27 -25.88
CA GLU A 335 -34.83 29.38 -25.10
C GLU A 335 -36.13 28.91 -24.43
N VAL A 336 -36.06 28.74 -23.11
CA VAL A 336 -37.23 28.55 -22.27
C VAL A 336 -37.98 29.90 -22.22
N LYS A 337 -39.20 29.92 -22.76
CA LYS A 337 -40.09 31.10 -22.71
C LYS A 337 -40.77 31.28 -21.36
#